data_AF-A0A2T4JFX9-F1
#
_entry.id   AF-A0A2T4JFX9-F1
#
_cell.length_a   1.000
_cell.length_b   1.000
_cell.length_c   1.000
_cell.angle_alpha   90.00
_cell.angle_beta   90.00
_cell.angle_gamma   90.00
#
_symmetry.space_group_name_H-M   'P 1'
#
loop_
_entity.id
_entity.type
_entity.pdbx_description
1 polymer ?
#
loop_
_entity_poly.entity_id
_entity_poly.type
_entity_poly.pdbx_seq_one_letter_code
_entity_poly.pdbx_strand_id
1 'polypeptide(L)' 'LPDRARLSGLIAREFPRLFAANRHNLRWKRFFYRQICAGGSGLCPAPNCDDCPERSACLAPVAD' A
#
# COMPACT_ATOMS: atom_id res chain seq x y z
N LEU A 1 -10.77 -9.34 1.58
CA LEU A 1 -11.75 -8.71 0.66
C LEU A 1 -11.92 -9.61 -0.55
N PRO A 2 -13.16 -9.92 -0.98
CA PRO A 2 -13.45 -11.03 -1.89
C PRO A 2 -13.01 -10.79 -3.33
N ASP A 3 -12.97 -9.53 -3.80
CA ASP A 3 -12.60 -9.21 -5.17
C ASP A 3 -12.12 -7.76 -5.32
N ARG A 4 -11.60 -7.45 -6.52
CA ARG A 4 -11.05 -6.15 -6.87
C ARG A 4 -12.12 -5.04 -6.86
N ALA A 5 -13.33 -5.31 -7.30
CA ALA A 5 -14.39 -4.31 -7.41
C ALA A 5 -14.87 -3.87 -6.03
N ARG A 6 -15.08 -4.82 -5.11
CA ARG A 6 -15.45 -4.51 -3.71
C ARG A 6 -14.36 -3.73 -2.99
N LEU A 7 -13.09 -4.09 -3.17
CA LEU A 7 -11.98 -3.31 -2.61
C LEU A 7 -11.93 -1.89 -3.22
N SER A 8 -12.08 -1.75 -4.53
CA SER A 8 -12.15 -0.43 -5.19
C SER A 8 -13.32 0.41 -4.68
N GLY A 9 -14.49 -0.19 -4.47
CA GLY A 9 -15.67 0.51 -3.93
C GLY A 9 -15.46 0.98 -2.48
N LEU A 10 -14.81 0.16 -1.65
CA LEU A 10 -14.42 0.58 -0.29
C LEU A 10 -13.45 1.75 -0.32
N ILE A 11 -12.41 1.69 -1.16
CA ILE A 11 -11.43 2.78 -1.28
C ILE A 11 -12.09 4.05 -1.83
N ALA A 12 -13.01 3.93 -2.79
CA ALA A 12 -13.74 5.08 -3.31
C ALA A 12 -14.59 5.78 -2.24
N ARG A 13 -15.25 4.99 -1.38
CA ARG A 13 -16.11 5.52 -0.31
C ARG A 13 -15.30 6.16 0.82
N GLU A 14 -14.29 5.45 1.32
CA GLU A 14 -13.54 5.87 2.52
C GLU A 14 -12.39 6.83 2.20
N PHE A 15 -11.78 6.69 1.01
CA PHE A 15 -10.61 7.45 0.58
C PHE A 15 -10.77 8.03 -0.84
N PRO A 16 -11.77 8.89 -1.07
CA PRO A 16 -12.15 9.36 -2.41
C PRO A 16 -11.00 10.06 -3.16
N ARG A 17 -10.15 10.82 -2.45
CA ARG A 17 -8.96 11.46 -3.05
C ARG A 17 -7.92 10.44 -3.50
N LEU A 18 -7.69 9.40 -2.71
CA LEU A 18 -6.77 8.30 -3.04
C LEU A 18 -7.28 7.49 -4.23
N PHE A 19 -8.60 7.26 -4.27
CA PHE A 19 -9.25 6.61 -5.39
C PHE A 19 -9.06 7.41 -6.69
N ALA A 20 -9.37 8.70 -6.65
CA ALA A 20 -9.23 9.62 -7.80
C ALA A 20 -7.77 9.77 -8.27
N ALA A 21 -6.80 9.61 -7.36
CA ALA A 21 -5.37 9.65 -7.71
C ALA A 21 -4.92 8.43 -8.54
N ASN A 22 -5.60 7.28 -8.44
CA ASN A 22 -5.31 6.09 -9.25
C ASN A 22 -5.95 6.19 -10.66
N ARG A 23 -5.63 7.27 -11.40
CA ARG A 23 -6.21 7.59 -12.72
C ARG A 23 -5.99 6.50 -13.78
N HIS A 24 -4.92 5.73 -13.65
CA HIS A 24 -4.58 4.64 -14.57
C HIS A 24 -5.17 3.28 -14.14
N ASN A 25 -6.03 3.27 -13.11
CA ASN A 25 -6.69 2.07 -12.61
C ASN A 25 -5.71 0.91 -12.35
N LEU A 26 -4.55 1.21 -11.76
CA LEU A 26 -3.55 0.21 -11.40
C LEU A 26 -4.11 -0.76 -10.35
N ARG A 27 -3.50 -1.95 -10.24
CA ARG A 27 -3.71 -2.83 -9.07
C ARG A 27 -3.35 -2.05 -7.80
N TRP A 28 -4.21 -2.08 -6.78
CA TRP A 28 -4.08 -1.23 -5.59
C TRP A 28 -2.72 -1.37 -4.91
N LYS A 29 -2.23 -2.62 -4.76
CA LYS A 29 -0.87 -2.88 -4.26
C LYS A 29 0.18 -2.11 -5.06
N ARG A 30 0.19 -2.24 -6.40
CA ARG A 30 1.15 -1.53 -7.26
C ARG A 30 1.01 0.00 -7.17
N PHE A 31 -0.23 0.51 -7.09
CA PHE A 31 -0.48 1.95 -6.95
C PHE A 31 0.10 2.48 -5.63
N PHE A 32 -0.21 1.84 -4.50
CA PHE A 32 0.29 2.25 -3.19
C PHE A 32 1.81 2.20 -3.11
N TYR A 33 2.42 1.13 -3.63
CA TYR A 33 3.89 1.03 -3.69
C TYR A 33 4.51 2.21 -4.46
N ARG A 34 3.92 2.60 -5.60
CA ARG A 34 4.41 3.76 -6.35
C ARG A 34 4.26 5.08 -5.59
N GLN A 35 3.15 5.28 -4.88
CA GLN A 35 2.93 6.48 -4.07
C GLN A 35 3.94 6.56 -2.91
N ILE A 36 4.21 5.44 -2.25
CA ILE A 36 5.19 5.33 -1.15
C ILE A 36 6.60 5.61 -1.68
N CYS A 37 7.02 5.01 -2.81
CA CYS A 37 8.32 5.30 -3.42
C CYS A 37 8.49 6.78 -3.77
N ALA A 38 7.47 7.39 -4.39
CA ALA A 38 7.54 8.78 -4.82
C ALA A 38 7.66 9.76 -3.63
N GLY A 39 7.19 9.36 -2.45
CA GLY A 39 7.28 10.13 -1.21
C GLY A 39 8.64 10.08 -0.49
N GLY A 40 9.65 9.40 -1.04
CA GLY A 40 11.00 9.36 -0.46
C GLY A 40 11.18 8.42 0.72
N SER A 41 10.14 7.69 1.15
CA SER A 41 10.33 6.52 2.00
C SER A 41 10.98 5.43 1.15
N GLY A 42 12.27 5.20 1.34
CA GLY A 42 12.99 4.09 0.73
C GLY A 42 12.21 2.80 1.01
N LEU A 43 11.71 2.15 -0.03
CA LEU A 43 11.10 0.85 0.15
C LEU A 43 12.19 -0.14 0.57
N CYS A 44 11.82 -1.10 1.42
CA CYS A 44 12.63 -2.28 1.64
C CYS A 44 12.98 -2.89 0.25
N PRO A 45 14.26 -3.02 -0.11
CA PRO A 45 14.67 -3.54 -1.42
C PRO A 45 14.39 -5.05 -1.57
N ALA A 46 13.96 -5.71 -0.50
CA ALA A 46 13.70 -7.13 -0.48
C ALA A 46 12.55 -7.52 -1.45
N PRO A 47 12.69 -8.64 -2.18
CA PRO A 47 11.70 -9.08 -3.17
C PRO A 47 10.37 -9.52 -2.54
N ASN A 48 10.37 -9.85 -1.26
CA ASN A 48 9.21 -10.15 -0.45
C ASN A 48 9.49 -9.77 1.02
N CYS A 49 8.44 -9.81 1.87
CA CYS A 49 8.58 -9.42 3.26
C CYS A 49 9.41 -10.41 4.09
N ASP A 50 9.43 -11.69 3.73
CA ASP A 50 10.13 -12.73 4.51
C ASP A 50 11.65 -12.63 4.35
N ASP A 51 12.12 -12.08 3.23
CA ASP A 51 13.53 -11.75 2.97
C ASP A 51 13.93 -10.33 3.43
N CYS A 52 13.02 -9.57 4.06
CA CYS A 52 13.29 -8.20 4.50
C CYS A 52 13.91 -8.18 5.91
N PRO A 53 15.17 -7.70 6.09
CA PRO A 53 15.83 -7.70 7.41
C PRO A 53 15.16 -6.76 8.42
N GLU A 54 14.42 -5.76 7.93
CA GLU A 54 13.69 -4.78 8.73
C GLU A 54 12.24 -5.21 9.05
N ARG A 55 11.83 -6.43 8.64
CA ARG A 55 10.45 -6.93 8.80
C ARG A 55 9.93 -6.81 10.24
N SER A 56 10.78 -7.02 11.24
CA SER A 56 10.42 -6.92 12.67
C SER A 56 10.09 -5.49 13.11
N ALA A 57 10.70 -4.48 12.49
CA ALA A 57 10.42 -3.07 12.77
C ALA A 57 9.13 -2.58 12.11
N CYS A 58 8.70 -3.19 10.99
CA CYS A 58 7.47 -2.81 10.29
C CYS A 58 6.18 -3.12 11.07
N LEU A 59 6.23 -4.09 11.99
CA LEU A 59 5.08 -4.57 12.78
C LEU A 59 5.30 -4.41 14.29
N ALA A 60 6.27 -3.59 14.70
CA ALA A 60 6.51 -3.36 16.11
C ALA A 60 5.20 -2.88 16.78
N PRO A 61 4.77 -3.51 17.88
CA PRO A 61 3.58 -3.06 18.60
C PRO A 61 3.80 -1.61 19.03
N VAL A 62 2.77 -0.78 18.85
CA VAL A 62 2.78 0.58 19.41
C VAL A 62 2.89 0.41 20.92
N ALA A 63 4.01 0.85 21.50
CA ALA A 63 4.11 0.99 22.94
C ALA A 63 3.16 2.13 23.37
N ASP A 64 2.28 1.84 24.33
CA ASP A 64 1.37 2.83 24.93
C ASP A 64 2.11 4.00 25.58
#